data_AF-A0A0F3PHT4-F1
#
_entry.id   AF-A0A0F3PHT4-F1
#
_cell.length_a   1.000
_cell.length_b   1.000
_cell.length_c   1.000
_cell.angle_alpha   90.00
_cell.angle_beta   90.00
_cell.angle_gamma   90.00
#
_symmetry.space_group_name_H-M   'P 1'
#
loop_
_entity.id
_entity.type
_entity.pdbx_description
1 polymer ?
#
loop_
_entity_poly.entity_id
_entity_poly.type
_entity_poly.pdbx_seq_one_letter_code
_entity_poly.pdbx_strand_id
1 'polypeptide(L)'
;MTVFHTALTAQHCDIAAFLIENGADPNYVTGDNMTYLEICTFPIPKNIAMVTKLFAYGANMEFIRCEKTAFKSLVDLTRDLNDRKQSTDMVKVFLQYGANPNILDPDGQMVRQGSNL
;
A
#
# COMPACT_ATOMS: atom_id res chain seq x y z
N MET A 1 18.70 3.46 -6.22
CA MET A 1 17.88 2.88 -7.30
C MET A 1 18.29 1.43 -7.48
N THR A 2 17.38 0.46 -7.34
CA THR A 2 17.64 -1.00 -7.40
C THR A 2 16.96 -1.62 -8.62
N VAL A 3 17.35 -2.84 -9.01
CA VAL A 3 16.66 -3.58 -10.09
C VAL A 3 15.20 -3.89 -9.76
N PHE A 4 14.88 -4.11 -8.47
CA PHE A 4 13.51 -4.32 -8.02
C PHE A 4 12.68 -3.04 -8.12
N HIS A 5 13.24 -1.88 -7.75
CA HIS A 5 12.60 -0.59 -7.98
C HIS A 5 12.23 -0.38 -9.45
N THR A 6 13.18 -0.63 -10.37
CA THR A 6 12.93 -0.46 -11.81
C THR A 6 11.82 -1.39 -12.31
N ALA A 7 11.77 -2.65 -11.85
CA ALA A 7 10.71 -3.58 -12.21
C ALA A 7 9.32 -3.10 -11.71
N LEU A 8 9.24 -2.59 -10.48
CA LEU A 8 7.99 -2.09 -9.90
C LEU A 8 7.49 -0.83 -10.62
N THR A 9 8.37 0.14 -10.90
CA THR A 9 7.98 1.39 -11.57
C THR A 9 7.66 1.20 -13.05
N ALA A 10 8.29 0.22 -13.70
CA ALA A 10 7.94 -0.20 -15.06
C ALA A 10 6.71 -1.12 -15.12
N GLN A 11 6.12 -1.50 -13.98
CA GLN A 11 5.02 -2.47 -13.88
C GLN A 11 5.35 -3.84 -14.51
N HIS A 12 6.61 -4.25 -14.50
CA HIS A 12 7.04 -5.59 -14.89
C HIS A 12 6.84 -6.56 -13.74
N CYS A 13 5.58 -6.92 -13.52
CA CYS A 13 5.10 -7.61 -12.32
C CYS A 13 5.65 -9.03 -12.20
N ASP A 14 5.92 -9.68 -13.32
CA ASP A 14 6.60 -10.97 -13.44
C ASP A 14 8.05 -10.90 -12.97
N ILE A 15 8.81 -9.89 -13.44
CA ILE A 15 10.18 -9.64 -13.00
C ILE A 15 10.20 -9.26 -11.52
N ALA A 16 9.29 -8.39 -11.09
CA ALA A 16 9.16 -7.99 -9.69
C ALA A 16 8.86 -9.19 -8.78
N ALA A 17 7.94 -10.06 -9.19
CA ALA A 17 7.62 -11.30 -8.47
C ALA A 17 8.84 -12.22 -8.36
N PHE A 18 9.59 -12.40 -9.45
CA PHE A 18 10.81 -13.21 -9.44
C PHE A 18 11.88 -12.61 -8.49
N LEU A 19 12.05 -11.30 -8.51
CA LEU A 19 13.05 -10.63 -7.66
C LEU A 19 12.73 -10.74 -6.17
N ILE A 20 11.47 -10.55 -5.77
CA ILE A 20 11.08 -10.70 -4.35
C ILE A 20 11.17 -12.15 -3.87
N GLU A 21 10.83 -13.12 -4.73
CA GLU A 21 11.03 -14.55 -4.47
C GLU A 21 12.50 -14.94 -4.27
N ASN A 22 13.43 -14.14 -4.83
CA ASN A 22 14.88 -14.32 -4.70
C ASN A 22 15.52 -13.37 -3.68
N GLY A 23 14.73 -12.81 -2.75
CA GLY A 23 15.25 -12.06 -1.60
C GLY A 23 15.44 -10.56 -1.83
N ALA A 24 14.82 -9.97 -2.86
CA ALA A 24 14.72 -8.51 -2.92
C ALA A 24 13.94 -7.98 -1.71
N ASP A 25 14.49 -6.96 -1.04
CA ASP A 25 13.90 -6.37 0.16
C ASP A 25 12.58 -5.62 -0.18
N PRO A 26 11.42 -6.04 0.37
CA PRO A 26 10.15 -5.35 0.15
C PRO A 26 10.05 -4.00 0.86
N ASN A 27 10.94 -3.70 1.81
CA ASN A 27 10.87 -2.53 2.68
C ASN A 27 11.77 -1.38 2.25
N TYR A 28 12.40 -1.48 1.08
CA TYR A 28 13.23 -0.41 0.57
C TYR A 28 12.43 0.88 0.38
N VAL A 29 13.04 1.98 0.81
CA VAL A 29 12.51 3.34 0.67
C VAL A 29 13.28 4.06 -0.43
N THR A 30 12.55 4.61 -1.40
CA THR A 30 13.11 5.37 -2.52
C THR A 30 13.66 6.72 -2.08
N GLY A 31 14.38 7.41 -2.99
CA GLY A 31 14.88 8.77 -2.73
C GLY A 31 13.79 9.79 -2.41
N ASP A 32 12.57 9.57 -2.90
CA ASP A 32 11.38 10.39 -2.64
C ASP A 32 10.62 9.97 -1.36
N ASN A 33 11.28 9.20 -0.50
CA ASN A 33 10.73 8.64 0.73
C ASN A 33 9.51 7.71 0.52
N MET A 34 9.26 7.22 -0.70
CA MET A 34 8.19 6.26 -0.98
C MET A 34 8.65 4.83 -0.76
N THR A 35 7.80 4.03 -0.11
CA THR A 35 8.00 2.57 0.00
C THR A 35 7.57 1.84 -1.27
N TYR A 36 8.04 0.62 -1.48
CA TYR A 36 7.51 -0.24 -2.55
C TYR A 36 6.03 -0.58 -2.36
N LEU A 37 5.56 -0.68 -1.11
CA LEU A 37 4.15 -0.87 -0.82
C LEU A 37 3.30 0.28 -1.39
N GLU A 38 3.72 1.53 -1.20
CA GLU A 38 3.03 2.70 -1.76
C GLU A 38 3.09 2.71 -3.29
N ILE A 39 4.26 2.44 -3.87
CA ILE A 39 4.46 2.39 -5.33
C ILE A 39 3.52 1.37 -5.99
N CYS A 40 3.18 0.26 -5.33
CA CYS A 40 2.25 -0.73 -5.85
C CYS A 40 0.78 -0.48 -5.49
N THR A 41 0.50 0.32 -4.47
CA THR A 41 -0.87 0.55 -3.95
C THR A 41 -1.64 1.60 -4.75
N PHE A 42 -0.97 2.65 -5.21
CA PHE A 42 -1.61 3.83 -5.81
C PHE A 42 -1.75 3.86 -7.34
N PRO A 43 -0.97 3.13 -8.16
CA PRO A 43 -1.18 3.12 -9.61
C PRO A 43 -2.60 2.69 -10.00
N ILE A 44 -3.06 3.19 -11.15
CA ILE A 44 -4.30 2.77 -11.79
C ILE A 44 -3.92 2.22 -13.18
N PRO A 45 -4.26 0.95 -13.50
CA PRO A 45 -4.96 -0.01 -12.65
C PRO A 45 -4.12 -0.47 -11.44
N LYS A 46 -4.79 -0.82 -10.33
CA LYS A 46 -4.14 -1.31 -9.11
C LYS A 46 -3.64 -2.73 -9.30
N ASN A 47 -2.41 -2.98 -8.87
CA ASN A 47 -1.84 -4.32 -8.88
C ASN A 47 -1.97 -5.01 -7.51
N ILE A 48 -3.16 -5.55 -7.25
CA ILE A 48 -3.47 -6.29 -6.02
C ILE A 48 -2.57 -7.52 -5.85
N ALA A 49 -2.19 -8.19 -6.93
CA ALA A 49 -1.34 -9.37 -6.87
C ALA A 49 0.07 -9.02 -6.37
N MET A 50 0.65 -7.91 -6.84
CA MET A 50 1.96 -7.47 -6.37
C MET A 50 1.92 -6.98 -4.92
N VAL A 51 0.87 -6.26 -4.52
CA VAL A 51 0.70 -5.86 -3.10
C VAL A 51 0.56 -7.09 -2.20
N THR A 52 -0.23 -8.09 -2.61
CA THR A 52 -0.34 -9.38 -1.91
C THR A 52 1.03 -10.06 -1.76
N LYS A 53 1.85 -10.06 -2.82
CA LYS A 53 3.22 -10.59 -2.75
C LYS A 53 4.09 -9.79 -1.79
N LEU A 54 4.07 -8.46 -1.85
CA LEU A 54 4.82 -7.62 -0.90
C LEU A 54 4.48 -7.98 0.55
N PHE A 55 3.20 -8.16 0.89
CA PHE A 55 2.79 -8.58 2.23
C PHE A 55 3.26 -9.99 2.59
N ALA A 56 3.12 -10.96 1.68
CA ALA A 56 3.59 -12.33 1.89
C ALA A 56 5.10 -12.41 2.21
N TYR A 57 5.88 -11.43 1.76
CA TYR A 57 7.32 -11.34 1.99
C TYR A 57 7.71 -10.32 3.07
N GLY A 58 6.75 -9.80 3.85
CA GLY A 58 7.03 -8.97 5.03
C GLY A 58 7.17 -7.47 4.77
N ALA A 59 6.45 -6.94 3.77
CA ALA A 59 6.33 -5.50 3.59
C ALA A 59 5.71 -4.82 4.83
N ASN A 60 6.34 -3.75 5.27
CA ASN A 60 5.99 -2.96 6.44
C ASN A 60 4.77 -2.08 6.13
N MET A 61 3.63 -2.40 6.75
CA MET A 61 2.39 -1.63 6.64
C MET A 61 2.36 -0.38 7.53
N GLU A 62 3.26 -0.29 8.51
CA GLU A 62 3.29 0.76 9.53
C GLU A 62 4.21 1.92 9.16
N PHE A 63 4.88 1.87 8.00
CA PHE A 63 5.70 2.98 7.54
C PHE A 63 4.85 4.24 7.35
N ILE A 64 5.27 5.34 7.99
CA ILE A 64 4.56 6.61 7.96
C ILE A 64 5.25 7.54 6.96
N ARG A 65 4.49 7.95 5.93
CA ARG A 65 4.90 8.98 4.97
C ARG A 65 3.79 10.02 4.87
N CYS A 66 4.16 11.30 4.92
CA CYS A 66 3.19 12.39 4.93
C CYS A 66 2.11 12.17 6.01
N GLU A 67 2.55 11.86 7.24
CA GLU A 67 1.68 11.67 8.41
C GLU A 67 0.73 10.45 8.35
N LYS A 68 0.83 9.60 7.32
CA LYS A 68 -0.10 8.48 7.11
C LYS A 68 0.63 7.20 6.73
N THR A 69 0.05 6.06 7.07
CA THR A 69 0.43 4.78 6.48
C THR A 69 -0.13 4.66 5.05
N ALA A 70 0.41 3.72 4.27
CA ALA A 70 -0.14 3.41 2.94
C ALA A 70 -1.64 3.05 3.01
N PHE A 71 -2.05 2.30 4.05
CA PHE A 71 -3.44 1.92 4.27
C PHE A 71 -4.35 3.12 4.51
N LYS A 72 -3.95 4.03 5.41
CA LYS A 72 -4.73 5.24 5.72
C LYS A 72 -4.85 6.15 4.49
N SER A 73 -3.75 6.36 3.77
CA SER A 73 -3.75 7.11 2.50
C SER A 73 -4.66 6.49 1.45
N LEU A 74 -4.66 5.15 1.30
CA LEU A 74 -5.58 4.44 0.41
C LEU A 74 -7.04 4.70 0.79
N VAL A 75 -7.39 4.54 2.07
CA VAL A 75 -8.76 4.74 2.59
C VAL A 75 -9.24 6.17 2.32
N ASP A 76 -8.43 7.17 2.65
CA ASP A 76 -8.80 8.58 2.46
C ASP A 76 -9.06 8.91 0.98
N LEU A 77 -8.22 8.38 0.07
CA LEU A 77 -8.35 8.62 -1.36
C LEU A 77 -9.53 7.87 -2.02
N THR A 78 -10.06 6.80 -1.42
CA THR A 78 -11.15 6.00 -2.03
C THR A 78 -12.40 6.81 -2.41
N ARG A 79 -12.61 7.97 -1.77
CA ARG A 79 -13.76 8.86 -2.05
C ARG A 79 -13.61 9.60 -3.38
N ASP A 80 -12.37 9.88 -3.79
CA ASP A 80 -12.02 10.74 -4.92
C ASP A 80 -11.56 9.95 -6.16
N LEU A 81 -11.27 8.65 -5.99
CA LEU A 81 -10.79 7.81 -7.08
C LEU A 81 -11.94 7.28 -7.96
N ASN A 82 -11.73 7.33 -9.27
CA ASN A 82 -12.62 6.73 -10.27
C ASN A 82 -12.56 5.19 -10.29
N ASP A 83 -11.79 4.54 -9.41
CA ASP A 83 -11.52 3.11 -9.38
C ASP A 83 -12.09 2.38 -8.14
N ARG A 84 -13.24 2.86 -7.61
CA ARG A 84 -13.84 2.40 -6.33
C ARG A 84 -13.80 0.88 -6.09
N LYS A 85 -14.06 0.06 -7.11
CA LYS A 85 -13.98 -1.41 -7.00
C LYS A 85 -12.56 -1.88 -6.65
N GLN A 86 -11.56 -1.45 -7.42
CA GLN A 86 -10.16 -1.84 -7.19
C GLN A 86 -9.64 -1.29 -5.86
N SER A 87 -10.03 -0.06 -5.51
CA SER A 87 -9.73 0.51 -4.19
C SER A 87 -10.35 -0.30 -3.05
N THR A 88 -11.60 -0.73 -3.18
CA THR A 88 -12.27 -1.60 -2.19
C THR A 88 -11.57 -2.95 -2.06
N ASP A 89 -11.18 -3.57 -3.17
CA ASP A 89 -10.50 -4.87 -3.15
C ASP A 89 -9.08 -4.75 -2.56
N MET A 90 -8.36 -3.66 -2.85
CA MET A 90 -7.09 -3.36 -2.20
C MET A 90 -7.24 -3.17 -0.69
N VAL A 91 -8.26 -2.43 -0.22
CA VAL A 91 -8.57 -2.27 1.21
C VAL A 91 -8.82 -3.63 1.87
N LYS A 92 -9.57 -4.53 1.23
CA LYS A 92 -9.79 -5.88 1.75
C LYS A 92 -8.47 -6.66 1.89
N VAL A 93 -7.55 -6.55 0.93
CA VAL A 93 -6.24 -7.21 1.03
C VAL A 93 -5.45 -6.68 2.22
N PHE A 94 -5.35 -5.36 2.40
CA PHE A 94 -4.68 -4.79 3.57
C PHE A 94 -5.27 -5.31 4.90
N LEU A 95 -6.60 -5.34 5.02
CA LEU A 95 -7.26 -5.88 6.22
C LEU A 95 -6.99 -7.37 6.43
N GLN A 96 -7.00 -8.16 5.35
CA GLN A 96 -6.70 -9.59 5.40
C GLN A 96 -5.28 -9.86 5.93
N TYR A 97 -4.33 -8.98 5.62
CA TYR A 97 -2.94 -9.08 6.09
C TYR A 97 -2.69 -8.39 7.44
N GLY A 98 -3.73 -7.87 8.10
CA GLY A 98 -3.64 -7.36 9.47
C GLY A 98 -3.43 -5.85 9.59
N ALA A 99 -3.68 -5.06 8.53
CA ALA A 99 -3.70 -3.61 8.65
C ALA A 99 -4.72 -3.18 9.72
N ASN A 100 -4.30 -2.30 10.64
CA ASN A 100 -5.14 -1.84 11.73
C ASN A 100 -6.27 -0.93 11.19
N PRO A 101 -7.56 -1.33 11.32
CA PRO A 101 -8.69 -0.52 10.83
C PRO A 101 -8.94 0.74 11.66
N ASN A 102 -8.37 0.81 12.87
CA ASN A 102 -8.55 1.91 13.82
C ASN A 102 -7.35 2.86 13.83
N ILE A 103 -6.56 2.91 12.75
CA ILE A 103 -5.48 3.89 12.61
C ILE A 103 -6.08 5.30 12.70
N LEU A 104 -5.58 6.06 13.67
CA LEU A 104 -5.92 7.46 13.87
C LEU A 104 -5.00 8.33 13.01
N ASP A 105 -5.50 9.46 12.56
CA ASP A 105 -4.64 10.54 12.08
C ASP A 105 -3.73 11.00 13.25
N PRO A 106 -2.52 11.57 12.98
CA PRO A 106 -1.61 11.97 14.06
C PRO A 106 -2.19 13.00 15.05
N ASP A 107 -3.27 13.67 14.68
CA ASP A 107 -4.07 14.56 15.53
C ASP A 107 -5.16 13.83 16.35
N GLY A 108 -5.21 12.50 16.29
CA GLY A 108 -6.10 11.64 17.06
C GLY A 108 -7.54 11.62 16.57
N GLN A 109 -7.86 12.23 15.42
CA GLN A 109 -9.23 12.21 14.91
C GLN A 109 -9.50 10.90 14.18
N MET A 110 -10.20 10.00 14.87
CA MET A 110 -10.88 8.89 14.24
C MET A 110 -11.84 9.47 13.20
N VAL A 111 -11.83 8.95 11.96
CA VAL A 111 -12.87 9.24 10.97
C VAL A 111 -14.19 8.91 11.65
N ARG A 112 -14.93 9.94 12.06
CA ARG A 112 -16.13 9.81 12.90
C ARG A 112 -17.11 8.87 12.19
N GLN A 113 -17.11 7.60 12.61
CA GLN A 113 -18.28 6.74 12.48
C GLN A 113 -19.42 7.53 13.12
N GLY A 114 -20.50 7.71 12.37
CA GLY A 114 -21.64 8.53 12.75
C GLY A 114 -22.03 8.28 14.20
N SER A 115 -21.86 9.30 15.03
CA SER A 115 -22.41 9.32 16.37
C SER A 115 -23.93 9.35 16.25
N ASN A 116 -24.52 8.15 16.32
CA ASN A 116 -25.90 7.98 16.74
C ASN A 116 -26.00 8.46 18.20
N LEU A 117 -26.60 9.63 18.39
CA LEU A 117 -27.45 9.98 19.53
C LEU A 117 -28.69 10.67 18.97
#